data_AF-A0A534ISE0-F1
#
_entry.id   AF-A0A534ISE0-F1
#
_cell.length_a   1.000
_cell.length_b   1.000
_cell.length_c   1.000
_cell.angle_alpha   90.00
_cell.angle_beta   90.00
_cell.angle_gamma   90.00
#
_symmetry.space_group_name_H-M   'P 1'
#
loop_
_entity.id
_entity.type
_entity.pdbx_description
1 polymer ?
#
loop_
_entity_poly.entity_id
_entity_poly.type
_entity_poly.pdbx_seq_one_letter_code
_entity_poly.pdbx_strand_id
1 'polypeptide(L)'
;MGVKDRTLEEYLESIAAATPTPGGGSVAALCGALSAALSRMVANLAIGKEGYESAQAELKELERRAKALQSRLLVLMEEDATAYDAVI
;
A
#
# COMPACT_ATOMS: atom_id res chain seq x y z
N MET A 1 -10.22 14.76 5.69
CA MET A 1 -10.09 13.51 4.92
C MET A 1 -8.63 13.30 4.63
N GLY A 2 -8.07 12.18 5.09
CA GLY A 2 -6.72 11.77 4.72
C GLY A 2 -6.69 11.35 3.25
N VAL A 3 -5.49 11.22 2.67
CA VAL A 3 -5.33 10.76 1.27
C VAL A 3 -5.95 9.36 1.08
N LYS A 4 -5.91 8.52 2.13
CA LYS A 4 -6.52 7.18 2.14
C LYS A 4 -8.06 7.16 2.05
N ASP A 5 -8.71 8.29 2.37
CA ASP A 5 -10.18 8.38 2.40
C ASP A 5 -10.77 8.86 1.06
N ARG A 6 -9.91 9.23 0.10
CA ARG A 6 -10.31 9.68 -1.23
C ARG A 6 -10.66 8.48 -2.12
N THR A 7 -11.54 8.70 -3.08
CA THR A 7 -11.72 7.72 -4.16
C THR A 7 -10.45 7.64 -5.02
N LEU A 8 -10.26 6.52 -5.72
CA LEU A 8 -9.14 6.40 -6.66
C LEU A 8 -9.18 7.48 -7.74
N GLU A 9 -10.38 7.83 -8.23
CA GLU A 9 -10.57 8.89 -9.23
C GLU A 9 -10.11 10.25 -8.68
N GLU A 10 -10.54 10.63 -7.49
CA GLU A 10 -10.11 11.87 -6.83
C GLU A 10 -8.59 11.91 -6.60
N TYR A 11 -7.98 10.78 -6.23
CA TYR A 11 -6.54 10.71 -6.03
C TYR A 11 -5.78 10.88 -7.35
N LEU A 12 -6.23 10.24 -8.43
CA LEU A 12 -5.63 10.38 -9.76
C LEU A 12 -5.74 11.81 -10.29
N GLU A 13 -6.89 12.46 -10.15
CA GLU A 13 -7.05 13.88 -10.50
C GLU A 13 -6.10 14.77 -9.69
N SER A 14 -5.91 14.47 -8.39
CA SER A 14 -4.96 15.24 -7.57
C SER A 14 -3.49 15.05 -7.98
N ILE A 15 -3.11 13.87 -8.47
CA ILE A 15 -1.76 13.62 -9.01
C ILE A 15 -1.56 14.38 -10.33
N ALA A 16 -2.60 14.45 -11.17
CA ALA A 16 -2.53 15.12 -12.47
C ALA A 16 -2.61 16.65 -12.39
N ALA A 17 -3.06 17.19 -11.25
CA ALA A 17 -3.21 18.62 -11.03
C ALA A 17 -1.86 19.36 -11.10
N ALA A 18 -1.90 20.64 -11.47
CA ALA A 18 -0.73 21.53 -11.45
C ALA A 18 -0.38 21.99 -10.02
N THR A 19 -0.30 21.05 -9.08
CA THR A 19 0.06 21.24 -7.67
C THR A 19 1.28 20.39 -7.31
N PRO A 20 2.11 20.81 -6.35
CA PRO A 20 3.33 20.08 -6.02
C PRO A 20 3.08 18.78 -5.22
N THR A 21 1.93 18.65 -4.57
CA THR A 21 1.50 17.46 -3.83
C THR A 21 0.13 16.98 -4.33
N PRO A 22 -0.15 15.65 -4.31
CA PRO A 22 0.73 14.54 -3.97
C PRO A 22 1.85 14.31 -4.99
N GLY A 23 3.06 14.05 -4.49
CA GLY A 23 4.26 13.86 -5.33
C GLY A 23 4.58 12.40 -5.67
N GLY A 24 5.72 12.20 -6.33
CA GLY A 24 6.19 10.87 -6.75
C GLY A 24 6.43 9.89 -5.58
N GLY A 25 6.82 10.38 -4.40
CA GLY A 25 6.99 9.57 -3.19
C GLY A 25 5.66 8.96 -2.73
N SER A 26 4.60 9.77 -2.69
CA SER A 26 3.23 9.35 -2.41
C SER A 26 2.75 8.26 -3.37
N VAL A 27 3.00 8.42 -4.68
CA VAL A 27 2.64 7.41 -5.69
C VAL A 27 3.47 6.13 -5.53
N ALA A 28 4.78 6.23 -5.27
CA ALA A 28 5.63 5.07 -5.04
C ALA A 28 5.18 4.26 -3.81
N ALA A 29 4.77 4.95 -2.74
CA ALA A 29 4.21 4.32 -1.55
C ALA A 29 2.91 3.57 -1.86
N LEU A 30 1.99 4.16 -2.64
CA LEU A 30 0.77 3.48 -3.09
C LEU A 30 1.08 2.24 -3.93
N CYS A 31 2.01 2.32 -4.88
CA CYS A 31 2.44 1.17 -5.69
C CYS A 31 2.96 0.02 -4.81
N GLY A 32 3.74 0.34 -3.79
CA GLY A 32 4.19 -0.66 -2.81
C GLY A 32 3.02 -1.26 -2.02
N ALA A 33 2.04 -0.46 -1.60
CA ALA A 33 0.88 -0.94 -0.87
C ALA A 33 0.02 -1.89 -1.72
N LEU A 34 -0.14 -1.59 -3.02
CA LEU A 34 -0.81 -2.46 -3.99
C LEU A 34 -0.04 -3.79 -4.18
N SER A 35 1.29 -3.73 -4.31
CA SER A 35 2.14 -4.92 -4.38
C SER A 35 1.98 -5.82 -3.14
N ALA A 36 2.01 -5.22 -1.95
CA ALA A 36 1.80 -5.94 -0.70
C ALA A 36 0.39 -6.57 -0.62
N ALA A 37 -0.65 -5.87 -1.09
CA ALA A 37 -2.00 -6.42 -1.16
C ALA A 37 -2.09 -7.66 -2.07
N LEU A 38 -1.40 -7.65 -3.22
CA LEU A 38 -1.31 -8.80 -4.12
C LEU A 38 -0.58 -9.98 -3.46
N SER A 39 0.53 -9.72 -2.76
CA SER A 39 1.23 -10.78 -2.00
C SER A 39 0.32 -11.41 -0.93
N ARG A 40 -0.48 -10.60 -0.24
CA ARG A 40 -1.47 -11.10 0.73
C ARG A 40 -2.55 -11.94 0.06
N MET A 41 -3.06 -11.52 -1.10
CA MET A 41 -4.05 -12.29 -1.86
C MET A 41 -3.52 -13.68 -2.20
N VAL A 42 -2.30 -13.78 -2.73
CA VAL A 42 -1.67 -15.07 -3.05
C VAL A 42 -1.51 -15.94 -1.82
N ALA A 43 -1.04 -15.37 -0.70
CA ALA A 43 -0.94 -16.10 0.56
C ALA A 43 -2.30 -16.63 1.04
N ASN A 44 -3.33 -15.78 1.03
CA ASN A 44 -4.69 -16.13 1.46
C ASN A 44 -5.34 -17.21 0.59
N LEU A 45 -5.03 -17.27 -0.70
CA LEU A 45 -5.52 -18.33 -1.60
C LEU A 45 -4.88 -19.71 -1.31
N ALA A 46 -3.74 -19.74 -0.63
CA ALA A 46 -2.99 -20.98 -0.34
C ALA A 46 -3.07 -21.43 1.12
N ILE A 47 -3.34 -20.52 2.07
CA ILE A 47 -3.54 -20.87 3.47
C ILE A 47 -4.77 -21.79 3.61
N GLY A 48 -4.59 -22.93 4.28
CA GLY A 48 -5.63 -23.94 4.46
C GLY A 48 -5.99 -24.76 3.21
N LYS A 49 -5.29 -24.54 2.08
CA LYS A 49 -5.49 -25.30 0.85
C LYS A 49 -4.69 -26.61 0.88
N GLU A 50 -5.34 -27.71 0.48
CA GLU A 50 -4.68 -29.00 0.30
C GLU A 50 -3.51 -28.90 -0.69
N GLY A 51 -2.42 -29.59 -0.40
CA GLY A 51 -1.17 -29.56 -1.18
C GLY A 51 -0.21 -28.42 -0.81
N TYR A 52 -0.56 -27.57 0.17
CA TYR A 52 0.29 -26.49 0.69
C TYR A 52 0.63 -26.68 2.18
N GLU A 53 0.49 -27.89 2.72
CA GLU A 53 0.65 -28.18 4.15
C GLU A 53 2.03 -27.80 4.67
N SER A 54 3.09 -28.09 3.90
CA SER A 54 4.47 -27.76 4.25
C SER A 54 4.77 -26.26 4.23
N ALA A 55 4.00 -25.48 3.45
CA ALA A 55 4.20 -24.04 3.28
C ALA A 55 3.32 -23.19 4.22
N GLN A 56 2.45 -23.79 5.04
CA GLN A 56 1.46 -23.03 5.83
C GLN A 56 2.08 -22.00 6.77
N ALA A 57 3.21 -22.32 7.41
CA ALA A 57 3.89 -21.39 8.31
C ALA A 57 4.45 -20.19 7.54
N GLU A 58 5.10 -20.43 6.40
CA GLU A 58 5.67 -19.39 5.53
C GLU A 58 4.59 -18.50 4.92
N LEU A 59 3.48 -19.09 4.46
CA LEU A 59 2.33 -18.35 3.90
C LEU A 59 1.69 -17.42 4.94
N LYS A 60 1.53 -17.89 6.19
CA LYS A 60 1.01 -17.06 7.28
C LYS A 60 1.97 -15.91 7.63
N GLU A 61 3.27 -16.17 7.64
CA GLU A 61 4.26 -15.12 7.89
C GLU A 61 4.34 -14.11 6.73
N LEU A 62 4.21 -14.58 5.48
CA LEU A 62 4.09 -13.72 4.30
C LEU A 62 2.88 -12.79 4.40
N GLU A 63 1.69 -13.31 4.72
CA GLU A 63 0.48 -12.50 4.92
C GLU A 63 0.71 -11.43 5.99
N ARG A 64 1.25 -11.83 7.14
CA ARG A 64 1.50 -10.93 8.27
C ARG A 64 2.45 -9.80 7.90
N ARG A 65 3.58 -10.11 7.26
CA ARG A 65 4.58 -9.13 6.83
C ARG A 65 4.03 -8.21 5.74
N ALA A 66 3.35 -8.77 4.75
CA ALA A 66 2.76 -7.99 3.67
C ALA A 66 1.65 -7.06 4.19
N LYS A 67 0.83 -7.50 5.15
CA LYS A 67 -0.15 -6.63 5.83
C LYS A 67 0.51 -5.46 6.55
N ALA A 68 1.58 -5.72 7.31
CA ALA A 68 2.33 -4.67 7.99
C ALA A 68 2.94 -3.67 7.00
N LEU A 69 3.53 -4.16 5.90
CA LEU A 69 4.09 -3.32 4.83
C LEU A 69 3.00 -2.47 4.17
N GLN A 70 1.86 -3.07 3.80
CA GLN A 70 0.74 -2.35 3.21
C GLN A 70 0.31 -1.18 4.10
N SER A 71 0.10 -1.44 5.40
CA SER A 71 -0.29 -0.40 6.35
C SER A 71 0.76 0.70 6.48
N ARG A 72 2.05 0.34 6.57
CA ARG A 72 3.15 1.32 6.65
C ARG A 72 3.25 2.17 5.38
N LEU A 73 3.10 1.57 4.21
CA LEU A 73 3.18 2.26 2.92
C LEU A 73 2.02 3.23 2.73
N LEU A 74 0.80 2.88 3.15
CA LEU A 74 -0.30 3.83 3.14
C LEU A 74 -0.02 5.01 4.10
N VAL A 75 0.61 4.79 5.25
CA VAL A 75 1.05 5.88 6.13
C VAL A 75 2.13 6.75 5.46
N LEU A 76 3.14 6.13 4.83
CA LEU A 76 4.19 6.85 4.10
C LEU A 76 3.64 7.70 2.95
N MET A 77 2.57 7.26 2.30
CA MET A 77 1.87 8.05 1.27
C MET A 77 1.37 9.40 1.82
N GLU A 78 0.81 9.41 3.03
CA GLU A 78 0.36 10.64 3.69
C GLU A 78 1.52 11.45 4.28
N GLU A 79 2.53 10.77 4.84
CA GLU A 79 3.74 11.41 5.37
C GLU A 79 4.52 12.14 4.26
N ASP A 80 4.59 11.61 3.04
CA ASP A 80 5.26 12.27 1.90
C ASP A 80 4.61 13.61 1.53
N ALA A 81 3.27 13.63 1.41
CA ALA A 81 2.54 14.86 1.13
C ALA A 81 2.74 15.89 2.25
N THR A 82 2.64 15.46 3.51
CA THR A 82 2.81 16.34 4.68
C THR A 82 4.23 16.87 4.81
N ALA A 83 5.23 16.03 4.53
CA ALA A 83 6.64 16.41 4.59
C ALA A 83 7.00 17.45 3.52
N TYR A 84 6.42 17.33 2.32
CA TYR A 84 6.60 18.32 1.27
C TYR A 84 5.99 19.68 1.67
N ASP A 85 4.76 19.67 2.17
CA ASP A 85 4.06 20.89 2.62
C ASP A 85 4.78 21.62 3.77
N ALA A 86 5.60 20.92 4.57
CA ALA A 86 6.37 21.52 5.66
C ALA A 86 7.68 22.22 5.22
N VAL A 87 8.12 22.01 3.98
CA VAL A 87 9.38 22.53 3.45
C VAL A 87 9.18 23.73 2.51
N ILE A 88 8.00 23.88 1.93
CA ILE A 88 7.62 24.99 1.04
C ILE A 88 6.87 26.10 1.79
#